data_AF-A0A926ZII4-F1
#
_entry.id   AF-A0A926ZII4-F1
#
_cell.length_a   1.000
_cell.length_b   1.000
_cell.length_c   1.000
_cell.angle_alpha   90.00
_cell.angle_beta   90.00
_cell.angle_gamma   90.00
#
_symmetry.space_group_name_H-M   'P 1'
#
loop_
_entity.id
_entity.type
_entity.pdbx_description
1 polymer ?
#
loop_
_entity_poly.entity_id
_entity_poly.type
_entity_poly.pdbx_seq_one_letter_code
_entity_poly.pdbx_strand_id
1 'polypeptide(L)'
;MTQELLDLRNSIKEGRYEDALLLIDELEGMSRQAILRNIQSFLLRLLMHLIKNQVEQRLTKSWSASIRDSIRQIKKLNLQDNKISYYVKTDEWQTMLEDEFEAAIRDASLEVRDGAYSESELLEMVDREQILATAQIFLALTYEYSVRELPGVVNEYLAQLPGGEDWKEGRQ
;
A
#
# COMPACT_ATOMS: atom_id res chain seq x y z
N MET A 1 -5.57 26.55 9.51
CA MET A 1 -4.28 26.79 10.17
C MET A 1 -4.35 26.03 11.48
N THR A 2 -3.53 25.00 11.65
CA THR A 2 -3.54 24.13 12.85
C THR A 2 -2.91 24.86 14.05
N GLN A 3 -3.23 24.43 15.28
CA GLN A 3 -2.78 25.07 16.52
C GLN A 3 -1.24 25.09 16.61
N GLU A 4 -0.60 24.01 16.16
CA GLU A 4 0.85 23.82 16.09
C GLU A 4 1.53 24.88 15.20
N LEU A 5 0.89 25.31 14.10
CA LEU A 5 1.41 26.38 13.24
C LEU A 5 1.29 27.77 13.89
N LEU A 6 0.27 27.97 14.73
CA LEU A 6 0.14 29.20 15.51
C LEU A 6 1.22 29.26 16.60
N ASP A 7 1.44 28.13 17.29
CA ASP A 7 2.44 28.02 18.36
C ASP A 7 3.86 28.16 17.81
N LEU A 8 4.16 27.55 16.65
CA LEU A 8 5.41 27.75 15.94
C LEU A 8 5.63 29.22 15.60
N ARG A 9 4.61 29.89 15.04
CA ARG A 9 4.69 31.31 14.68
C ARG A 9 4.94 32.19 15.91
N ASN A 10 4.34 31.86 17.05
CA ASN A 10 4.53 32.59 18.30
C ASN A 10 5.92 32.39 18.87
N SER A 11 6.42 31.15 18.93
CA SER A 11 7.79 30.85 19.38
C SER A 11 8.85 31.57 18.52
N ILE A 12 8.67 31.64 17.20
CA ILE A 12 9.54 32.43 16.31
C ILE A 12 9.49 33.92 16.65
N LYS A 13 8.30 34.49 16.86
CA LYS A 13 8.14 35.91 17.20
C LYS A 13 8.73 36.28 18.56
N GLU A 14 8.67 35.35 19.51
CA GLU A 14 9.15 35.53 20.89
C GLU A 14 10.64 35.19 21.04
N GLY A 15 11.32 34.75 19.97
CA GLY A 15 12.73 34.38 20.00
C GLY A 15 13.02 33.04 20.68
N ARG A 16 11.99 32.23 20.94
CA ARG A 16 12.12 30.89 21.51
C ARG A 16 12.43 29.88 20.40
N TYR A 17 13.65 29.95 19.86
CA TYR A 17 14.04 29.15 18.70
C TYR A 17 14.14 27.66 18.99
N GLU A 18 14.58 27.25 20.18
CA GLU A 18 14.60 25.83 20.58
C GLU A 18 13.18 25.25 20.60
N ASP A 19 12.22 25.96 21.21
CA ASP A 19 10.81 25.55 21.20
C ASP A 19 10.25 25.49 19.77
N ALA A 20 10.66 26.43 18.90
CA ALA A 20 10.26 26.43 17.50
C ALA A 20 10.83 25.23 16.73
N LEU A 21 12.07 24.82 17.00
CA LEU A 21 12.69 23.64 16.40
C LEU A 21 11.97 22.35 16.83
N LEU A 22 11.63 22.22 18.12
CA LEU A 22 10.86 21.07 18.62
C LEU A 22 9.49 20.95 17.91
N LEU A 23 8.78 22.07 17.73
CA LEU A 23 7.51 22.09 17.01
C LEU A 23 7.66 21.72 15.53
N ILE A 24 8.78 22.07 14.90
CA ILE A 24 9.08 21.66 13.52
C ILE A 24 9.25 20.14 13.46
N ASP A 25 10.05 19.56 14.36
CA ASP A 25 10.28 18.11 14.42
C ASP A 25 8.97 17.33 14.63
N GLU A 26 8.08 17.85 15.50
CA GLU A 26 6.75 17.28 15.73
C GLU A 26 5.88 17.33 14.46
N LEU A 27 5.81 18.49 13.79
CA LEU A 27 5.04 18.66 12.55
C LEU A 27 5.57 17.78 11.42
N GLU A 28 6.89 17.65 11.28
CA GLU A 28 7.52 16.74 10.32
C GLU A 28 7.17 15.27 10.62
N GLY A 29 7.24 14.88 11.90
CA GLY A 29 6.84 13.56 12.37
C GLY A 29 5.38 13.23 12.04
N MET A 30 4.45 14.16 12.30
CA MET A 30 3.03 14.01 11.98
C MET A 30 2.78 13.85 10.49
N SER A 31 3.45 14.66 9.66
CA SER A 31 3.35 14.60 8.20
C SER A 31 3.83 13.24 7.68
N ARG A 32 5.02 12.80 8.14
CA ARG A 32 5.57 11.49 7.81
C ARG A 32 4.61 10.36 8.18
N GLN A 33 4.06 10.39 9.40
CA GLN A 33 3.13 9.35 9.86
C GLN A 33 1.85 9.32 9.02
N ALA A 34 1.32 10.48 8.62
CA ALA A 34 0.14 10.55 7.75
C ALA A 34 0.39 9.93 6.37
N ILE A 35 1.58 10.13 5.80
CA ILE A 35 1.98 9.50 4.54
C ILE A 35 2.08 7.98 4.69
N LEU A 36 2.73 7.50 5.75
CA LEU A 36 2.85 6.06 6.02
C LEU A 36 1.47 5.40 6.20
N ARG A 37 0.55 6.00 6.95
CA ARG A 37 -0.83 5.50 7.09
C ARG A 37 -1.57 5.40 5.76
N ASN A 38 -1.35 6.36 4.84
CA ASN A 38 -1.93 6.30 3.51
C ASN A 38 -1.30 5.20 2.65
N ILE A 39 0.01 4.96 2.77
CA ILE A 39 0.66 3.83 2.10
C ILE A 39 0.08 2.50 2.62
N GLN A 40 -0.07 2.37 3.94
CA GLN A 40 -0.66 1.20 4.59
C GLN A 40 -2.09 0.91 4.08
N SER A 41 -2.95 1.91 3.95
CA SER A 41 -4.31 1.68 3.44
C SER A 41 -4.34 1.16 1.99
N PHE A 42 -3.40 1.61 1.15
CA PHE A 42 -3.25 1.06 -0.20
C PHE A 42 -2.64 -0.35 -0.20
N LEU A 43 -1.76 -0.64 0.76
CA LEU A 43 -1.15 -1.96 0.95
C LEU A 43 -2.18 -2.98 1.42
N LEU A 44 -3.01 -2.62 2.40
CA LEU A 44 -4.16 -3.40 2.87
C LEU A 44 -5.05 -3.81 1.69
N ARG A 45 -5.46 -2.84 0.86
CA ARG A 45 -6.28 -3.07 -0.32
C ARG A 45 -5.59 -3.95 -1.38
N LEU A 46 -4.28 -3.80 -1.56
CA LEU A 46 -3.49 -4.68 -2.43
C LEU A 46 -3.55 -6.12 -1.93
N LEU A 47 -3.21 -6.35 -0.67
CA LEU A 47 -3.16 -7.67 -0.05
C LEU A 47 -4.53 -8.34 -0.06
N MET A 48 -5.59 -7.60 0.25
CA MET A 48 -6.98 -8.09 0.19
C MET A 48 -7.32 -8.64 -1.19
N HIS A 49 -6.96 -7.94 -2.27
CA HIS A 49 -7.21 -8.43 -3.63
C HIS A 49 -6.31 -9.60 -4.04
N LEU A 50 -5.07 -9.68 -3.53
CA LEU A 50 -4.20 -10.84 -3.75
C LEU A 50 -4.74 -12.09 -3.03
N ILE A 51 -5.24 -11.94 -1.80
CA ILE A 51 -5.92 -13.01 -1.06
C ILE A 51 -7.12 -13.53 -1.86
N LYS A 52 -8.01 -12.61 -2.29
CA LYS A 52 -9.18 -12.98 -3.10
C LYS A 52 -8.79 -13.68 -4.40
N ASN A 53 -7.75 -13.19 -5.07
CA ASN A 53 -7.23 -13.79 -6.29
C ASN A 53 -6.71 -15.23 -6.06
N GLN A 54 -5.95 -15.45 -4.99
CA GLN A 54 -5.43 -16.78 -4.66
C GLN A 54 -6.55 -17.75 -4.26
N VAL A 55 -7.56 -17.30 -3.51
CA VAL A 55 -8.63 -18.21 -3.04
C VAL A 55 -9.67 -18.51 -4.11
N GLU A 56 -9.99 -17.52 -4.94
CA GLU A 56 -11.01 -17.67 -5.98
C GLU A 56 -10.43 -18.06 -7.35
N GLN A 57 -9.10 -18.13 -7.47
CA GLN A 57 -8.38 -18.56 -8.69
C GLN A 57 -8.81 -17.77 -9.95
N ARG A 58 -9.16 -16.50 -9.75
CA ARG A 58 -9.65 -15.59 -10.81
C ARG A 58 -9.20 -14.16 -10.56
N LEU A 59 -9.18 -13.33 -11.61
CA LEU A 59 -8.79 -11.93 -11.51
C LEU A 59 -9.79 -10.99 -12.20
N THR A 60 -10.72 -10.39 -11.47
CA THR A 60 -11.72 -9.52 -12.11
C THR A 60 -11.16 -8.21 -12.65
N LYS A 61 -11.91 -7.56 -13.55
CA LYS A 61 -11.64 -6.18 -14.02
C LYS A 61 -11.57 -5.17 -12.87
N SER A 62 -12.41 -5.31 -11.84
CA SER A 62 -12.38 -4.39 -10.69
C SER A 62 -11.19 -4.66 -9.77
N TRP A 63 -10.83 -5.92 -9.54
CA TRP A 63 -9.68 -6.27 -8.68
C TRP A 63 -8.36 -5.84 -9.32
N SER A 64 -8.16 -6.15 -10.61
CA SER A 64 -6.99 -5.70 -11.37
C SER A 64 -6.87 -4.17 -11.40
N ALA A 65 -7.98 -3.44 -11.55
CA ALA A 65 -7.99 -1.99 -11.48
C ALA A 65 -7.60 -1.47 -10.08
N SER A 66 -8.09 -2.10 -9.02
CA SER A 66 -7.80 -1.75 -7.63
C SER A 66 -6.33 -2.01 -7.27
N ILE A 67 -5.78 -3.19 -7.64
CA ILE A 67 -4.36 -3.52 -7.47
C ILE A 67 -3.49 -2.46 -8.15
N ARG A 68 -3.78 -2.17 -9.42
CA ARG A 68 -3.01 -1.19 -10.20
C ARG A 68 -3.09 0.22 -9.61
N ASP A 69 -4.26 0.63 -9.11
CA ASP A 69 -4.41 1.90 -8.44
C ASP A 69 -3.62 1.96 -7.13
N SER A 70 -3.72 0.92 -6.27
CA SER A 70 -2.93 0.83 -5.04
C SER A 70 -1.43 0.98 -5.31
N ILE A 71 -0.88 0.23 -6.26
CA ILE A 71 0.55 0.30 -6.61
C ILE A 71 0.95 1.68 -7.13
N ARG A 72 0.11 2.32 -7.96
CA ARG A 72 0.33 3.68 -8.44
C ARG A 72 0.30 4.71 -7.32
N GLN A 73 -0.62 4.58 -6.37
CA GLN A 73 -0.76 5.52 -5.27
C GLN A 73 0.37 5.36 -4.25
N ILE A 74 0.79 4.11 -3.95
CA ILE A 74 1.98 3.82 -3.14
C ILE A 74 3.21 4.48 -3.76
N LYS A 75 3.45 4.33 -5.07
CA LYS A 75 4.59 5.00 -5.74
C LYS A 75 4.58 6.51 -5.53
N LYS A 76 3.43 7.16 -5.69
CA LYS A 76 3.32 8.63 -5.57
C LYS A 76 3.56 9.11 -4.15
N LEU A 77 3.05 8.37 -3.16
CA LEU A 77 3.19 8.74 -1.75
C LEU A 77 4.59 8.42 -1.21
N ASN A 78 5.17 7.31 -1.65
CA ASN A 78 6.44 6.84 -1.11
C ASN A 78 7.63 7.70 -1.55
N LEU A 79 7.56 8.35 -2.72
CA LEU A 79 8.60 9.26 -3.19
C LEU A 79 8.48 10.62 -2.50
N GLN A 80 9.50 11.00 -1.71
CA GLN A 80 9.55 12.27 -0.99
C GLN A 80 9.63 13.47 -1.95
N ASP A 81 9.39 14.67 -1.42
CA ASP A 81 9.37 15.91 -2.20
C ASP A 81 10.70 16.21 -2.91
N ASN A 82 11.82 15.74 -2.36
CA ASN A 82 13.14 15.84 -2.98
C ASN A 82 13.32 14.96 -4.24
N LYS A 83 12.33 14.12 -4.58
CA LYS A 83 12.31 13.21 -5.74
C LYS A 83 13.42 12.17 -5.81
N ILE A 84 14.14 11.95 -4.71
CA ILE A 84 15.25 10.99 -4.63
C ILE A 84 15.14 10.05 -3.43
N SER A 85 14.49 10.48 -2.36
CA SER A 85 14.34 9.71 -1.12
C SER A 85 12.96 9.08 -1.03
N TYR A 86 12.87 8.00 -0.25
CA TYR A 86 11.63 7.27 -0.03
C TYR A 86 11.26 7.26 1.45
N TYR A 87 9.97 7.22 1.77
CA TYR A 87 9.49 7.08 3.16
C TYR A 87 9.68 5.65 3.70
N VAL A 88 9.50 4.67 2.83
CA VAL A 88 9.82 3.25 3.02
C VAL A 88 10.83 2.88 1.95
N LYS A 89 11.99 2.33 2.32
CA LYS A 89 12.99 1.84 1.35
C LYS A 89 12.63 0.45 0.83
N THR A 90 13.28 0.03 -0.24
CA THR A 90 13.05 -1.28 -0.89
C THR A 90 13.21 -2.47 0.07
N ASP A 91 14.07 -2.36 1.08
CA ASP A 91 14.35 -3.37 2.11
C ASP A 91 13.54 -3.20 3.41
N GLU A 92 12.66 -2.19 3.49
CA GLU A 92 11.93 -1.83 4.73
C GLU A 92 10.44 -2.22 4.68
N TRP A 93 9.99 -2.93 3.64
CA TRP A 93 8.57 -3.28 3.48
C TRP A 93 8.09 -4.42 4.37
N GLN A 94 8.99 -5.29 4.84
CA GLN A 94 8.61 -6.58 5.43
C GLN A 94 7.63 -6.41 6.60
N THR A 95 7.98 -5.61 7.61
CA THR A 95 7.12 -5.41 8.78
C THR A 95 5.75 -4.85 8.40
N MET A 96 5.70 -3.87 7.50
CA MET A 96 4.43 -3.28 7.05
C MET A 96 3.57 -4.30 6.29
N LEU A 97 4.18 -5.14 5.46
CA LEU A 97 3.49 -6.21 4.76
C LEU A 97 2.89 -7.24 5.71
N GLU A 98 3.63 -7.61 6.76
CA GLU A 98 3.17 -8.58 7.76
C GLU A 98 1.99 -8.03 8.57
N ASP A 99 2.09 -6.79 9.06
CA ASP A 99 1.03 -6.13 9.83
C ASP A 99 -0.26 -5.97 8.99
N GLU A 100 -0.12 -5.49 7.75
CA GLU A 100 -1.28 -5.27 6.86
C GLU A 100 -1.87 -6.59 6.34
N PHE A 101 -1.11 -7.69 6.29
CA PHE A 101 -1.63 -8.99 5.89
C PHE A 101 -2.67 -9.51 6.88
N GLU A 102 -2.41 -9.40 8.17
CA GLU A 102 -3.38 -9.80 9.19
C GLU A 102 -4.69 -9.03 9.07
N ALA A 103 -4.61 -7.71 8.84
CA ALA A 103 -5.77 -6.88 8.58
C ALA A 103 -6.48 -7.27 7.27
N ALA A 104 -5.72 -7.55 6.21
CA ALA A 104 -6.26 -7.93 4.91
C ALA A 104 -7.03 -9.26 4.96
N ILE A 105 -6.61 -10.22 5.78
CA ILE A 105 -7.34 -11.48 5.98
C ILE A 105 -8.72 -11.23 6.57
N ARG A 106 -8.82 -10.34 7.57
CA ARG A 106 -10.10 -9.98 8.19
C ARG A 106 -11.05 -9.40 7.15
N ASP A 107 -10.60 -8.39 6.41
CA ASP A 107 -11.43 -7.74 5.40
C ASP A 107 -11.76 -8.69 4.25
N ALA A 108 -10.81 -9.51 3.80
CA ALA A 108 -11.03 -10.47 2.73
C ALA A 108 -12.03 -11.56 3.13
N SER A 109 -12.06 -12.00 4.39
CA SER A 109 -13.03 -13.00 4.85
C SER A 109 -14.48 -12.54 4.70
N LEU A 110 -14.74 -11.23 4.68
CA LEU A 110 -16.07 -10.67 4.46
C LEU A 110 -16.47 -10.68 2.97
N GLU A 111 -15.51 -10.76 2.05
CA GLU A 111 -15.74 -10.63 0.61
C GLU A 111 -15.50 -11.93 -0.17
N VAL A 112 -14.56 -12.77 0.26
CA VAL A 112 -14.20 -14.01 -0.42
C VAL A 112 -15.41 -14.93 -0.46
N ARG A 113 -15.82 -15.31 -1.68
CA ARG A 113 -17.01 -16.16 -1.92
C ARG A 113 -18.25 -15.69 -1.14
N ASP A 114 -18.49 -14.38 -1.14
CA ASP A 114 -19.62 -13.74 -0.43
C ASP A 114 -19.63 -13.98 1.09
N GLY A 115 -18.44 -14.09 1.70
CA GLY A 115 -18.29 -14.24 3.14
C GLY A 115 -18.40 -15.67 3.65
N ALA A 116 -18.07 -16.65 2.79
CA ALA A 116 -18.25 -18.08 3.10
C ALA A 116 -17.26 -18.64 4.14
N TYR A 117 -16.19 -17.91 4.45
CA TYR A 117 -15.13 -18.36 5.35
C TYR A 117 -14.92 -17.35 6.47
N SER A 118 -14.70 -17.86 7.69
CA SER A 118 -14.19 -17.05 8.79
C SER A 118 -12.74 -16.63 8.55
N GLU A 119 -12.25 -15.65 9.33
CA GLU A 119 -10.85 -15.20 9.30
C GLU A 119 -9.87 -16.37 9.46
N SER A 120 -10.13 -17.28 10.41
CA SER A 120 -9.28 -18.44 10.67
C SER A 120 -9.30 -19.46 9.53
N GLU A 121 -10.46 -19.76 8.95
CA GLU A 121 -10.55 -20.68 7.83
C GLU A 121 -9.85 -20.10 6.60
N LEU A 122 -10.03 -18.81 6.34
CA LEU A 122 -9.36 -18.14 5.23
C LEU A 122 -7.84 -18.16 5.41
N LEU A 123 -7.35 -17.92 6.63
CA LEU A 123 -5.93 -17.96 6.96
C LEU A 123 -5.30 -19.35 6.70
N GLU A 124 -6.03 -20.43 6.95
CA GLU A 124 -5.58 -21.80 6.66
C GLU A 124 -5.57 -22.13 5.16
N MET A 125 -6.42 -21.45 4.37
CA MET A 125 -6.53 -21.68 2.93
C MET A 125 -5.47 -20.93 2.10
N VAL A 126 -4.93 -19.84 2.63
CA VAL A 126 -4.00 -18.98 1.88
C VAL A 126 -2.55 -19.42 2.06
N ASP A 127 -1.78 -19.32 0.97
CA ASP A 127 -0.33 -19.34 1.05
C ASP A 127 0.17 -17.92 1.30
N ARG A 128 0.39 -17.62 2.59
CA ARG A 128 0.89 -16.33 3.08
C ARG A 128 2.18 -15.92 2.37
N GLU A 129 3.14 -16.83 2.27
CA GLU A 129 4.47 -16.52 1.72
C GLU A 129 4.35 -16.16 0.23
N GLN A 130 3.51 -16.87 -0.52
CA GLN A 130 3.24 -16.53 -1.92
C GLN A 130 2.58 -15.15 -2.08
N ILE A 131 1.62 -14.80 -1.21
CA ILE A 131 0.95 -13.48 -1.25
C ILE A 131 1.95 -12.37 -0.95
N LEU A 132 2.74 -12.51 0.12
CA LEU A 132 3.73 -11.50 0.51
C LEU A 132 4.82 -11.34 -0.57
N ALA A 133 5.31 -12.44 -1.13
CA ALA A 133 6.27 -12.40 -2.24
C ALA A 133 5.69 -11.69 -3.46
N THR A 134 4.44 -11.96 -3.81
CA THR A 134 3.75 -11.29 -4.92
C THR A 134 3.60 -9.79 -4.65
N ALA A 135 3.22 -9.40 -3.44
CA ALA A 135 3.13 -8.00 -3.04
C ALA A 135 4.50 -7.29 -3.12
N GLN A 136 5.57 -7.94 -2.66
CA GLN A 136 6.94 -7.43 -2.76
C GLN A 136 7.37 -7.20 -4.22
N ILE A 137 7.04 -8.12 -5.14
CA ILE A 137 7.29 -7.94 -6.57
C ILE A 137 6.61 -6.67 -7.07
N PHE A 138 5.31 -6.49 -6.78
CA PHE A 138 4.60 -5.27 -7.19
C PHE A 138 5.18 -3.99 -6.56
N LEU A 139 5.62 -4.05 -5.30
CA LEU A 139 6.27 -2.93 -4.61
C LEU A 139 7.63 -2.59 -5.24
N ALA A 140 8.42 -3.58 -5.65
CA ALA A 140 9.69 -3.37 -6.34
C ALA A 140 9.53 -2.55 -7.64
N LEU A 141 8.46 -2.81 -8.41
CA LEU A 141 8.14 -2.04 -9.62
C LEU A 141 7.99 -0.54 -9.35
N THR A 142 7.59 -0.14 -8.13
CA THR A 142 7.41 1.27 -7.76
C THR A 142 8.73 2.05 -7.70
N TYR A 143 9.87 1.36 -7.60
CA TYR A 143 11.21 1.94 -7.61
C TYR A 143 11.78 2.00 -9.03
N GLU A 144 11.44 1.03 -9.86
CA GLU A 144 12.04 0.84 -11.19
C GLU A 144 11.34 1.65 -12.30
N TYR A 145 10.01 1.79 -12.23
CA TYR A 145 9.23 2.36 -13.34
C TYR A 145 8.62 3.71 -12.98
N SER A 146 8.51 4.63 -13.95
CA SER A 146 7.84 5.91 -13.71
C SER A 146 6.34 5.73 -13.44
N VAL A 147 5.68 6.74 -12.86
CA VAL A 147 4.21 6.71 -12.62
C VAL A 147 3.42 6.51 -13.91
N ARG A 148 3.99 6.88 -15.07
CA ARG A 148 3.38 6.74 -16.38
C ARG A 148 3.47 5.30 -16.93
N GLU A 149 4.60 4.63 -16.71
CA GLU A 149 4.87 3.28 -17.23
C GLU A 149 4.31 2.19 -16.32
N LEU A 150 4.31 2.44 -15.01
CA LEU A 150 3.92 1.49 -13.97
C LEU A 150 2.58 0.77 -14.25
N PRO A 151 1.50 1.44 -14.72
CA PRO A 151 0.25 0.74 -15.04
C PRO A 151 0.39 -0.37 -16.08
N GLY A 152 1.26 -0.18 -17.08
CA GLY A 152 1.50 -1.15 -18.14
C GLY A 152 2.25 -2.38 -17.61
N VAL A 153 3.34 -2.14 -16.88
CA VAL A 153 4.16 -3.22 -16.29
C VAL A 153 3.36 -4.01 -15.26
N VAL A 154 2.57 -3.33 -14.41
CA VAL A 154 1.67 -4.02 -13.47
C VAL A 154 0.70 -4.96 -14.20
N ASN A 155 0.18 -4.58 -15.37
CA ASN A 155 -0.70 -5.47 -16.14
C ASN A 155 0.02 -6.73 -16.64
N GLU A 156 1.32 -6.67 -16.93
CA GLU A 156 2.10 -7.84 -17.35
C GLU A 156 2.26 -8.84 -16.21
N TYR A 157 2.46 -8.37 -14.98
CA TYR A 157 2.51 -9.22 -13.78
C TYR A 157 1.11 -9.74 -13.38
N LEU A 158 0.08 -8.89 -13.48
CA LEU A 158 -1.31 -9.31 -13.25
C LEU A 158 -1.73 -10.46 -14.17
N ALA A 159 -1.23 -10.50 -15.42
CA ALA A 159 -1.51 -11.59 -16.35
C ALA A 159 -0.92 -12.93 -15.92
N GLN A 160 0.06 -12.94 -15.02
CA GLN A 160 0.71 -14.15 -14.48
C GLN A 160 0.03 -14.67 -13.20
N LEU A 161 -0.90 -13.89 -12.62
CA LEU A 161 -1.68 -14.33 -11.47
C LEU A 161 -2.73 -15.37 -11.88
N PRO A 162 -3.26 -16.17 -10.93
CA PRO A 162 -4.42 -17.04 -11.16
C PRO A 162 -5.56 -16.32 -11.89
N GLY A 163 -6.01 -16.87 -13.03
CA GLY A 163 -7.04 -16.29 -13.89
C GLY A 163 -6.64 -14.99 -14.62
N GLY A 164 -5.36 -14.63 -14.60
CA GLY A 164 -4.79 -13.45 -15.26
C GLY A 164 -4.82 -13.53 -16.79
N GLU A 165 -4.64 -14.71 -17.38
CA GLU A 165 -4.78 -14.92 -18.82
C GLU A 165 -6.21 -14.63 -19.29
N ASP A 166 -7.20 -15.20 -18.61
CA ASP A 166 -8.62 -14.96 -18.91
C ASP A 166 -9.01 -13.50 -18.76
N TRP A 167 -8.48 -12.85 -17.72
CA TRP A 167 -8.63 -11.40 -17.54
C TRP A 167 -8.06 -10.61 -18.73
N LYS A 168 -6.83 -10.94 -19.15
CA LYS A 168 -6.11 -10.25 -20.23
C LYS A 168 -6.81 -10.42 -21.58
N GLU A 169 -7.39 -11.59 -21.83
CA GLU A 169 -8.15 -11.89 -23.04
C GLU A 169 -9.61 -11.42 -22.97
N GLY A 170 -10.09 -10.99 -21.80
CA GLY A 170 -11.47 -10.54 -21.60
C GLY A 170 -12.50 -11.67 -21.53
N ARG A 171 -12.09 -12.89 -21.15
CA ARG A 171 -12.91 -14.11 -21.08
C ARG A 171 -13.70 -14.28 -19.76
N GLN A 172 -13.88 -13.20 -18.99
CA GLN A 172 -14.51 -13.19 -17.67
C GLN A 172 -15.91 -12.58 -17.64
#